data_AF-A0A8J5HSG0-F1
#
_entry.id   AF-A0A8J5HSG0-F1
#
_cell.length_a   1.000
_cell.length_b   1.000
_cell.length_c   1.000
_cell.angle_alpha   90.00
_cell.angle_beta   90.00
_cell.angle_gamma   90.00
#
_symmetry.space_group_name_H-M   'P 1'
#
loop_
_entity.id
_entity.type
_entity.pdbx_description
1 polymer ?
#
loop_
_entity_poly.entity_id
_entity_poly.type
_entity_poly.pdbx_seq_one_letter_code
_entity_poly.pdbx_strand_id
1 'polypeptide(L)'
;MAVNYYPKCPEPELTYGLPAHTDPNALTILLQDPYVSGLQVQKDGKWIAVDPKPNAFVINIGDQLQALSNGRYKSVWHRAVVNSNKERMSVASFLCPCNSVLISPPEKLIADGSPAVYRSYTYDEYYKKFWSRNLDQEHCLELFERERETCPNSPTV
;
A
#
# COMPACT_ATOMS: atom_id res chain seq x y z
N MET A 1 -13.43 6.97 -2.75
CA MET A 1 -12.94 7.38 -4.08
C MET A 1 -12.18 8.69 -3.92
N ALA A 2 -11.10 8.88 -4.67
CA ALA A 2 -10.37 10.14 -4.75
C ALA A 2 -10.23 10.57 -6.21
N VAL A 3 -10.42 11.86 -6.47
CA VAL A 3 -10.13 12.49 -7.76
C VAL A 3 -8.94 13.40 -7.53
N ASN A 4 -7.81 13.08 -8.15
CA ASN A 4 -6.56 13.79 -7.95
C ASN A 4 -6.29 14.70 -9.14
N TYR A 5 -5.98 15.96 -8.87
CA TYR A 5 -5.51 16.92 -9.85
C TYR A 5 -4.10 17.37 -9.47
N TYR A 6 -3.15 17.13 -10.35
CA TYR A 6 -1.74 17.47 -10.17
C TYR A 6 -1.41 18.62 -11.12
N PRO A 7 -1.28 19.87 -10.62
CA PRO A 7 -0.92 21.00 -11.45
C PRO A 7 0.52 20.90 -11.96
N LYS A 8 0.84 21.72 -12.96
CA LYS A 8 2.23 21.89 -13.43
C LYS A 8 3.08 22.43 -12.27
N CYS A 9 4.29 21.88 -12.12
CA CYS A 9 5.25 22.29 -11.10
C CYS A 9 6.53 22.78 -11.78
N PRO A 10 7.00 24.01 -11.53
CA PRO A 10 8.21 24.55 -12.17
C PRO A 10 9.49 23.82 -11.74
N GLU A 11 9.52 23.28 -10.51
CA GLU A 11 10.66 22.57 -9.91
C GLU A 11 10.20 21.15 -9.49
N PRO A 12 9.84 20.27 -10.44
CA PRO A 12 9.20 18.99 -10.14
C PRO A 12 10.10 18.00 -9.40
N GLU A 13 11.41 18.19 -9.42
CA GLU A 13 12.40 17.42 -8.69
C GLU A 13 12.44 17.72 -7.18
N LEU A 14 11.88 18.86 -6.75
CA LEU A 14 11.88 19.28 -5.35
C LEU A 14 10.61 18.84 -4.59
N THR A 15 9.63 18.24 -5.27
CA THR A 15 8.36 17.89 -4.64
C THR A 15 7.70 16.67 -5.27
N TYR A 16 6.67 16.16 -4.60
CA TYR A 16 5.79 15.12 -5.11
C TYR A 16 4.36 15.65 -5.21
N GLY A 17 3.62 15.16 -6.20
CA GLY A 17 2.18 15.38 -6.26
C GLY A 17 1.46 14.58 -5.18
N LEU A 18 1.94 13.36 -4.91
CA LEU A 18 1.53 12.54 -3.78
C LEU A 18 2.76 11.81 -3.26
N PRO A 19 3.17 12.01 -1.99
CA PRO A 19 4.32 11.33 -1.39
C PRO A 19 4.23 9.80 -1.46
N ALA A 20 5.36 9.14 -1.23
CA ALA A 20 5.42 7.69 -1.16
C ALA A 20 4.54 7.15 -0.02
N HIS A 21 3.67 6.19 -0.34
CA HIS A 21 2.79 5.53 0.62
C HIS A 21 2.43 4.13 0.12
N THR A 22 1.81 3.34 0.99
CA THR A 22 1.01 2.18 0.62
C THR A 22 -0.46 2.44 0.90
N ASP A 23 -1.32 1.66 0.25
CA ASP A 23 -2.75 1.85 0.33
C ASP A 23 -3.33 1.10 1.54
N PRO A 24 -4.04 1.79 2.46
CA PRO A 24 -4.57 1.15 3.67
C PRO A 24 -5.76 0.22 3.40
N ASN A 25 -6.26 0.16 2.16
CA ASN A 25 -7.44 -0.59 1.75
C ASN A 25 -7.08 -2.03 1.30
N ALA A 26 -8.02 -2.77 0.71
CA ALA A 26 -7.74 -4.11 0.18
C ALA A 26 -7.27 -4.06 -1.29
N LEU A 27 -7.92 -3.26 -2.11
CA LEU A 27 -7.65 -3.13 -3.54
C LEU A 27 -7.95 -1.71 -3.99
N THR A 28 -7.08 -1.17 -4.84
CA THR A 28 -7.30 0.11 -5.52
C THR A 28 -7.39 -0.12 -7.02
N ILE A 29 -8.37 0.56 -7.63
CA ILE A 29 -8.58 0.61 -9.08
C ILE A 29 -8.34 2.05 -9.51
N LEU A 30 -7.27 2.26 -10.28
CA LEU A 30 -6.82 3.59 -10.68
C LEU A 30 -7.01 3.79 -12.19
N LEU A 31 -7.79 4.80 -12.53
CA LEU A 31 -7.82 5.39 -13.86
C LEU A 31 -6.77 6.50 -13.94
N GLN A 32 -5.79 6.35 -14.82
CA GLN A 32 -4.77 7.37 -15.07
C GLN A 32 -5.18 8.31 -16.19
N ASP A 33 -4.58 9.52 -16.20
CA ASP A 33 -4.56 10.36 -17.40
C ASP A 33 -4.00 9.55 -18.59
N PRO A 34 -4.67 9.54 -19.75
CA PRO A 34 -4.24 8.75 -20.90
C PRO A 34 -2.94 9.22 -21.56
N TYR A 35 -2.51 10.46 -21.30
CA TYR A 35 -1.38 11.09 -21.98
C TYR A 35 -0.28 11.59 -21.03
N VAL A 36 -0.51 11.62 -19.72
CA VAL A 36 0.44 12.17 -18.75
C VAL A 36 0.81 11.12 -17.69
N SER A 37 2.05 10.62 -17.78
CA SER A 37 2.65 9.74 -16.77
C SER A 37 2.87 10.50 -15.45
N GLY A 38 2.95 9.75 -14.36
CA GLY A 38 3.24 10.32 -13.04
C GLY A 38 3.21 9.30 -11.90
N LEU A 39 2.52 8.17 -12.07
CA LEU A 39 2.59 7.08 -11.10
C LEU A 39 3.96 6.41 -11.15
N GLN A 40 4.57 6.23 -9.98
CA GLN A 40 5.75 5.38 -9.79
C GLN A 40 5.49 4.36 -8.69
N VAL A 41 5.97 3.14 -8.89
CA VAL A 41 5.91 2.04 -7.92
C VAL A 41 7.33 1.62 -7.53
N GLN A 42 7.54 1.24 -6.28
CA GLN A 42 8.83 0.76 -5.81
C GLN A 42 8.93 -0.76 -6.00
N LYS A 43 10.00 -1.21 -6.63
CA LYS A 43 10.33 -2.62 -6.78
C LYS A 43 11.84 -2.79 -6.64
N ASP A 44 12.27 -3.73 -5.79
CA ASP A 44 13.69 -4.03 -5.55
C ASP A 44 14.52 -2.77 -5.21
N GLY A 45 13.96 -1.89 -4.38
CA GLY A 45 14.57 -0.62 -3.97
C GLY A 45 14.58 0.49 -5.05
N LYS A 46 14.03 0.23 -6.23
CA LYS A 46 14.01 1.17 -7.36
C LYS A 46 12.60 1.66 -7.65
N TRP A 47 12.48 2.95 -7.96
CA TRP A 47 11.23 3.54 -8.45
C TRP A 47 11.08 3.28 -9.95
N ILE A 48 9.96 2.66 -10.33
CA ILE A 48 9.63 2.30 -11.71
C ILE A 48 8.38 3.08 -12.13
N ALA A 49 8.44 3.73 -13.28
CA ALA A 49 7.29 4.44 -13.85
C ALA A 49 6.22 3.45 -14.34
N VAL A 50 4.95 3.78 -14.11
CA VAL A 50 3.80 3.03 -14.65
C VAL A 50 3.15 3.88 -15.72
N ASP A 51 3.55 3.64 -16.98
CA ASP A 51 3.03 4.41 -18.10
C ASP A 51 1.53 4.17 -18.31
N PRO A 52 0.76 5.22 -18.61
CA PRO A 52 -0.64 5.08 -18.93
C PRO A 52 -0.81 4.22 -20.20
N LYS A 53 -1.79 3.33 -20.16
CA LYS A 53 -2.21 2.52 -21.30
C LYS A 53 -3.64 2.87 -21.66
N PRO A 54 -3.96 3.10 -22.95
CA PRO A 54 -5.32 3.35 -23.38
C PRO A 54 -6.26 2.23 -22.93
N ASN A 55 -7.45 2.58 -22.46
CA ASN A 55 -8.50 1.65 -22.02
C ASN A 55 -8.07 0.67 -20.91
N ALA A 56 -7.12 1.07 -20.07
CA ALA A 56 -6.64 0.26 -18.97
C ALA A 56 -6.84 0.95 -17.62
N PHE A 57 -7.03 0.12 -16.59
CA PHE A 57 -6.90 0.52 -15.20
C PHE A 57 -5.60 -0.05 -14.65
N VAL A 58 -4.99 0.69 -13.73
CA VAL A 58 -3.96 0.13 -12.85
C VAL A 58 -4.67 -0.47 -11.64
N ILE A 59 -4.31 -1.70 -11.31
CA ILE A 59 -4.82 -2.39 -10.12
C ILE A 59 -3.65 -2.53 -9.15
N ASN A 60 -3.82 -2.06 -7.92
CA ASN A 60 -2.83 -2.24 -6.87
C ASN A 60 -3.44 -2.86 -5.62
N ILE A 61 -2.64 -3.71 -4.98
CA ILE A 61 -2.97 -4.42 -3.75
C ILE A 61 -2.69 -3.48 -2.59
N GLY A 62 -3.64 -3.39 -1.66
CA GLY A 62 -3.47 -2.65 -0.42
C GLY A 62 -3.11 -3.54 0.77
N ASP A 63 -2.83 -2.90 1.89
CA ASP A 63 -2.31 -3.52 3.11
C ASP A 63 -3.22 -4.62 3.65
N GLN A 64 -4.55 -4.45 3.53
CA GLN A 64 -5.49 -5.42 4.07
C GLN A 64 -5.47 -6.73 3.29
N LEU A 65 -5.29 -6.67 1.97
CA LEU A 65 -5.19 -7.89 1.17
C LEU A 65 -3.83 -8.57 1.32
N GLN A 66 -2.75 -7.80 1.56
CA GLN A 66 -1.47 -8.37 1.99
C GLN A 66 -1.65 -9.15 3.30
N ALA A 67 -2.30 -8.55 4.31
CA ALA A 67 -2.55 -9.19 5.60
C ALA A 67 -3.39 -10.49 5.47
N LEU A 68 -4.52 -10.41 4.76
CA LEU A 68 -5.39 -11.56 4.48
C LEU A 68 -4.66 -12.68 3.72
N SER A 69 -3.75 -12.34 2.82
CA SER A 69 -2.97 -13.33 2.06
C SER A 69 -1.79 -13.93 2.84
N ASN A 70 -1.66 -13.61 4.13
CA ASN A 70 -0.49 -13.93 4.96
C ASN A 70 0.84 -13.48 4.32
N GLY A 71 0.84 -12.31 3.68
CA GLY A 71 2.02 -11.74 3.03
C GLY A 71 2.36 -12.29 1.64
N ARG A 72 1.55 -13.18 1.07
CA ARG A 72 1.76 -13.72 -0.29
C ARG A 72 1.59 -12.67 -1.38
N TYR A 73 0.57 -11.82 -1.25
CA TYR A 73 0.43 -10.60 -2.05
C TYR A 73 1.09 -9.43 -1.35
N LYS A 74 1.65 -8.51 -2.13
CA LYS A 74 2.42 -7.36 -1.62
C LYS A 74 1.69 -6.07 -1.92
N SER A 75 1.40 -5.33 -0.86
CA SER A 75 1.15 -3.90 -0.86
C SER A 75 2.47 -3.20 -1.13
N VAL A 76 2.53 -2.45 -2.23
CA VAL A 76 3.78 -1.87 -2.74
C VAL A 76 3.78 -0.36 -2.54
N TRP A 77 4.93 0.16 -2.12
CA TRP A 77 5.14 1.60 -2.06
C TRP A 77 4.95 2.21 -3.43
N HIS A 78 4.17 3.28 -3.48
CA HIS A 78 3.90 4.02 -4.70
C HIS A 78 3.79 5.50 -4.41
N ARG A 79 4.06 6.33 -5.43
CA ARG A 79 4.02 7.79 -5.34
C ARG A 79 3.54 8.39 -6.65
N ALA A 80 3.08 9.64 -6.61
CA ALA A 80 2.79 10.42 -7.81
C ALA A 80 3.79 11.57 -7.94
N VAL A 81 4.57 11.57 -9.01
CA VAL A 81 5.46 12.68 -9.37
C VAL A 81 4.70 13.71 -10.20
N VAL A 82 5.15 14.96 -10.12
CA VAL A 82 4.66 16.09 -10.93
C VAL A 82 5.64 16.38 -12.07
N ASN A 83 5.22 17.24 -13.00
CA ASN A 83 6.06 17.70 -14.09
C ASN A 83 5.77 19.18 -14.39
N SER A 84 6.67 19.85 -15.11
CA SER A 84 6.56 21.27 -15.46
C SER A 84 5.73 21.55 -16.72
N ASN A 85 5.45 20.53 -17.53
CA ASN A 85 4.91 20.70 -18.87
C ASN A 85 3.38 20.67 -18.90
N LYS A 86 2.76 19.72 -18.18
CA LYS A 86 1.33 19.43 -18.26
C LYS A 86 0.75 18.94 -16.94
N GLU A 87 -0.43 19.43 -16.61
CA GLU A 87 -1.25 18.93 -15.53
C GLU A 87 -1.63 17.46 -15.75
N ARG A 88 -1.84 16.73 -14.65
CA ARG A 88 -2.26 15.33 -14.68
C ARG A 88 -3.51 15.14 -13.83
N MET A 89 -4.44 14.31 -14.28
CA MET A 89 -5.55 13.85 -13.46
C MET A 89 -5.50 12.35 -13.23
N SER A 90 -6.05 11.89 -12.11
CA SER A 90 -6.35 10.48 -11.91
C SER A 90 -7.59 10.30 -11.04
N VAL A 91 -8.25 9.15 -11.20
CA VAL A 91 -9.40 8.76 -10.37
C VAL A 91 -9.07 7.42 -9.73
N ALA A 92 -9.01 7.40 -8.41
CA ALA A 92 -8.76 6.20 -7.62
C ALA A 92 -10.04 5.75 -6.91
N SER A 93 -10.46 4.52 -7.17
CA SER A 93 -11.51 3.84 -6.41
C SER A 93 -10.88 2.85 -5.45
N PHE A 94 -11.37 2.83 -4.21
CA PHE A 94 -10.79 2.05 -3.11
C PHE A 94 -11.81 1.04 -2.62
N LEU A 95 -11.44 -0.25 -2.63
CA LEU A 95 -12.20 -1.31 -2.00
C LEU A 95 -11.72 -1.47 -0.56
N CYS A 96 -12.50 -0.93 0.38
CA CYS A 96 -12.19 -1.00 1.80
C CYS A 96 -13.00 -2.11 2.49
N PRO A 97 -12.41 -2.84 3.45
CA PRO A 97 -13.18 -3.69 4.34
C PRO A 97 -14.16 -2.88 5.21
N CYS A 98 -15.17 -3.54 5.77
CA CYS A 98 -16.01 -2.92 6.79
C CYS A 98 -15.20 -2.64 8.06
N ASN A 99 -15.39 -1.49 8.70
CA ASN A 99 -14.63 -1.07 9.89
C ASN A 99 -14.58 -2.12 11.00
N SER A 100 -15.69 -2.82 11.26
CA SER A 100 -15.80 -3.84 12.31
C SER A 100 -15.29 -5.22 11.91
N VAL A 101 -14.90 -5.44 10.64
CA VAL A 101 -14.45 -6.77 10.21
C VAL A 101 -13.08 -7.09 10.80
N LEU A 102 -12.93 -8.33 11.25
CA LEU A 102 -11.65 -8.86 11.68
C LEU A 102 -10.81 -9.22 10.46
N ILE A 103 -9.61 -8.66 10.38
CA ILE A 103 -8.59 -8.99 9.39
C ILE A 103 -7.65 -10.02 10.00
N SER A 104 -7.60 -11.20 9.37
CA SER A 104 -6.69 -12.29 9.74
C SER A 104 -6.46 -13.20 8.53
N PRO A 105 -5.28 -13.84 8.43
CA PRO A 105 -5.04 -14.82 7.37
C PRO A 105 -6.01 -16.01 7.52
N PRO A 106 -6.70 -16.44 6.44
CA PRO A 106 -7.55 -17.62 6.47
C PRO A 106 -6.78 -18.87 6.94
N GLU A 107 -7.42 -19.72 7.73
CA GLU A 107 -6.82 -20.94 8.30
C GLU A 107 -6.11 -21.81 7.25
N LYS A 108 -6.71 -21.93 6.05
CA LYS A 108 -6.14 -22.70 4.93
C LYS A 108 -4.77 -22.19 4.48
N LEU A 109 -4.44 -20.92 4.69
CA LEU A 109 -3.14 -20.33 4.32
C LEU A 109 -2.06 -20.52 5.38
N ILE A 110 -2.42 -20.99 6.57
CA ILE A 110 -1.51 -21.26 7.70
C ILE A 110 -1.56 -22.73 8.17
N ALA A 111 -2.38 -23.56 7.51
CA ALA A 111 -2.63 -24.95 7.88
C ALA A 111 -1.42 -25.89 7.68
N ASP A 112 -0.45 -25.49 6.84
CA ASP A 112 0.77 -26.27 6.56
C ASP A 112 1.88 -26.07 7.62
N GLY A 113 1.57 -25.38 8.71
CA GLY A 113 2.53 -25.02 9.75
C GLY A 113 3.22 -23.68 9.51
N SER A 114 2.91 -22.97 8.42
CA SER A 114 3.36 -21.59 8.23
C SER A 114 2.76 -20.69 9.32
N PRO A 115 3.57 -19.98 10.13
CA PRO A 115 3.03 -19.09 11.13
C PRO A 115 2.27 -17.93 10.47
N ALA A 116 1.23 -17.45 11.15
CA ALA A 116 0.60 -16.19 10.78
C ALA A 116 1.61 -15.05 10.94
N VAL A 117 1.88 -14.34 9.85
CA VAL A 117 2.79 -13.19 9.81
C VAL A 117 2.19 -12.01 10.56
N TYR A 118 0.87 -11.85 10.47
CA TYR A 118 0.13 -10.75 11.10
C TYR A 118 -0.77 -11.28 12.22
N ARG A 119 -0.89 -10.51 13.30
CA ARG A 119 -1.91 -10.76 14.33
C ARG A 119 -3.30 -10.41 13.77
N SER A 120 -4.34 -10.89 14.45
CA SER A 120 -5.70 -10.45 14.12
C SER A 120 -5.97 -9.04 14.64
N TYR A 121 -6.66 -8.22 13.85
CA TYR A 121 -7.05 -6.85 14.21
C TYR A 121 -8.31 -6.44 13.45
N THR A 122 -9.02 -5.41 13.91
CA THR A 122 -10.15 -4.85 13.15
C THR A 122 -9.70 -3.80 12.16
N TYR A 123 -10.41 -3.63 11.04
CA TYR A 123 -10.07 -2.57 10.09
C TYR A 123 -10.09 -1.18 10.72
N ASP A 124 -11.01 -0.92 11.66
CA ASP A 124 -11.06 0.34 12.45
C ASP A 124 -9.79 0.57 13.28
N GLU A 125 -9.28 -0.48 13.94
CA GLU A 125 -8.02 -0.41 14.69
C GLU A 125 -6.84 -0.03 13.78
N TYR A 126 -6.75 -0.68 12.61
CA TYR A 126 -5.75 -0.35 11.59
C TYR A 126 -5.88 1.11 11.12
N TYR A 127 -7.09 1.52 10.77
CA TYR A 127 -7.34 2.83 10.19
C TYR A 127 -7.04 3.96 11.17
N LYS A 128 -7.38 3.79 12.45
CA LYS A 128 -7.02 4.74 13.52
C LYS A 128 -5.51 4.86 13.67
N LYS A 129 -4.79 3.73 13.63
CA LYS A 129 -3.32 3.75 13.66
C LYS A 129 -2.76 4.48 12.45
N PHE A 130 -3.20 4.13 11.24
CA PHE A 130 -2.76 4.76 10.00
C PHE A 130 -2.82 6.30 10.05
N TRP A 131 -3.94 6.87 10.51
CA TRP A 131 -4.13 8.33 10.58
C TRP A 131 -3.44 9.01 11.76
N SER A 132 -3.07 8.26 12.81
CA SER A 132 -2.35 8.81 13.96
C SER A 132 -0.85 8.97 13.73
N ARG A 133 -0.34 8.55 12.56
CA ARG A 133 1.09 8.50 12.24
C ARG A 133 1.53 9.76 11.52
N ASN A 134 2.79 10.14 11.76
CA ASN A 134 3.49 11.12 10.94
C ASN A 134 3.92 10.47 9.61
N LEU A 135 4.02 11.27 8.55
CA LEU A 135 4.28 10.83 7.17
C LEU A 135 5.64 10.15 6.96
N ASP A 136 6.60 10.32 7.89
CA ASP A 136 7.96 9.79 7.79
C ASP A 136 8.15 8.36 8.35
N GLN A 137 7.05 7.66 8.66
CA GLN A 137 7.13 6.36 9.32
C GLN A 137 7.09 5.17 8.36
N GLU A 138 7.60 4.04 8.84
CA GLU A 138 7.66 2.72 8.20
C GLU A 138 6.27 2.22 7.73
N HIS A 139 6.18 1.04 7.14
CA HIS A 139 4.91 0.53 6.63
C HIS A 139 3.91 0.30 7.78
N CYS A 140 2.70 0.88 7.73
CA CYS A 140 1.76 0.84 8.89
C CYS A 140 1.38 -0.58 9.30
N LEU A 141 1.37 -1.50 8.34
CA LEU A 141 1.07 -2.90 8.57
C LEU A 141 2.12 -3.62 9.43
N GLU A 142 3.35 -3.12 9.50
CA GLU A 142 4.41 -3.72 10.35
C GLU A 142 4.05 -3.69 11.83
N LEU A 143 3.24 -2.70 12.26
CA LEU A 143 2.71 -2.61 13.63
C LEU A 143 1.71 -3.74 13.98
N PHE A 144 1.31 -4.51 12.98
CA PHE A 144 0.37 -5.62 13.10
C PHE A 144 1.04 -6.96 12.80
N GLU A 145 2.37 -7.00 12.62
CA GLU A 145 3.10 -8.25 12.59
C GLU A 145 2.97 -8.97 13.94
N ARG A 146 2.87 -10.30 13.89
CA ARG A 146 2.85 -11.12 15.09
C ARG A 146 4.27 -11.10 15.68
N GLU A 147 4.38 -10.82 16.98
CA GLU A 147 5.64 -10.98 17.70
C GLU A 147 6.14 -12.43 17.50
N ARG A 148 7.40 -12.57 17.08
CA ARG A 148 8.02 -13.90 17.02
C ARG A 148 8.13 -14.39 18.45
N GLU A 149 7.53 -15.55 18.74
CA GLU A 149 7.89 -16.31 19.94
C GLU A 149 9.39 -16.60 19.85
N THR A 150 10.20 -15.83 20.57
CA THR A 150 11.58 -16.22 20.84
C THR A 150 11.49 -17.43 21.75
N CYS A 151 11.83 -18.62 21.24
CA CYS A 151 12.03 -19.77 22.10
C CYS A 151 13.03 -19.38 23.20
N PRO A 152 12.63 -19.37 24.49
CA PRO A 152 13.59 -19.23 25.57
C PRO A 152 14.33 -20.58 25.66
N ASN A 153 15.65 -20.53 25.51
CA ASN A 153 16.61 -21.62 25.73
C ASN A 153 16.85 -22.58 24.55
N SER A 154 17.76 -22.19 23.66
CA SER A 154 18.74 -23.15 23.13
C SER A 154 20.01 -23.03 23.97
N PRO A 155 20.41 -24.07 24.72
CA PRO A 155 21.66 -24.05 25.48
C PRO A 155 22.83 -24.00 24.50
N THR A 156 23.75 -23.07 24.75
CA THR A 156 25.07 -23.02 24.13
C THR A 156 25.78 -24.35 24.41
N VAL A 157 26.13 -25.05 23.33
CA VAL A 157 27.19 -26.07 23.34
C VAL A 157 28.42 -25.42 22.73
#